data_AF-A0A930AAE4-F1
#
_entry.id   AF-A0A930AAE4-F1
#
_cell.length_a   1.000
_cell.length_b   1.000
_cell.length_c   1.000
_cell.angle_alpha   90.00
_cell.angle_beta   90.00
_cell.angle_gamma   90.00
#
_symmetry.space_group_name_H-M   'P 1'
#
loop_
_entity.id
_entity.type
_entity.pdbx_description
1 polymer ?
#
loop_
_entity_poly.entity_id
_entity_poly.type
_entity_poly.pdbx_seq_one_letter_code
_entity_poly.pdbx_strand_id
1 'polypeptide(L)'
;MVVENVELLRTIILQLKFQINNKIGDFILSDNDEILDISKNILLITDVFEISGLSKQLKNKLQQYVESSYDNDDLYQDVYQKLIEFGNDLTNSSPYP
;
A
#
# COMPACT_ATOMS: atom_id res chain seq x y z
N MET A 1 -0.98 -25.33 -3.15
CA MET A 1 -0.87 -25.86 -4.53
C MET A 1 0.54 -26.38 -4.70
N VAL A 2 0.72 -27.57 -5.28
CA VAL A 2 2.03 -28.14 -5.60
C VAL A 2 2.13 -28.22 -7.12
N VAL A 3 3.23 -27.75 -7.69
CA VAL A 3 3.53 -27.84 -9.12
C VAL A 3 4.80 -28.68 -9.25
N GLU A 4 4.67 -29.89 -9.78
CA GLU A 4 5.76 -30.87 -9.84
C GLU A 4 6.79 -30.52 -10.94
N ASN A 5 6.35 -29.87 -12.01
CA ASN A 5 7.22 -29.46 -13.09
C ASN A 5 7.88 -28.11 -12.78
N VAL A 6 9.20 -28.12 -12.63
CA VAL A 6 10.01 -26.93 -12.27
C VAL A 6 9.91 -25.82 -13.32
N GLU A 7 9.92 -26.16 -14.61
CA GLU A 7 9.80 -25.18 -15.70
C GLU A 7 8.41 -24.55 -15.74
N LEU A 8 7.37 -25.33 -15.45
CA LEU A 8 6.01 -24.82 -15.32
C LEU A 8 5.90 -23.88 -14.11
N LEU A 9 6.44 -24.26 -12.96
CA LEU A 9 6.46 -23.41 -11.77
C LEU A 9 7.15 -22.08 -12.05
N ARG A 10 8.33 -22.12 -12.70
CA ARG A 10 9.06 -20.92 -13.11
C ARG A 10 8.22 -20.04 -14.02
N THR A 11 7.54 -20.64 -15.00
CA THR A 11 6.70 -19.93 -15.96
C THR A 11 5.52 -19.24 -15.25
N ILE A 12 4.83 -19.95 -14.36
CA ILE A 12 3.72 -19.41 -13.57
C ILE A 12 4.17 -18.19 -12.75
N ILE A 13 5.31 -18.30 -12.03
CA ILE A 13 5.83 -17.19 -11.21
C ILE A 13 6.18 -15.97 -12.08
N LEU A 14 6.83 -16.18 -13.23
CA LEU A 14 7.21 -15.09 -14.13
C LEU A 14 5.98 -14.41 -14.75
N GLN A 15 5.00 -15.18 -15.19
CA GLN A 15 3.76 -14.64 -15.77
C GLN A 15 2.93 -13.89 -14.72
N LEU A 16 2.80 -14.42 -13.50
CA LEU A 16 2.14 -13.72 -12.40
C LEU A 16 2.83 -12.39 -12.08
N LYS A 17 4.17 -12.40 -11.93
CA LYS A 17 4.95 -11.18 -11.70
C LYS A 17 4.75 -10.16 -12.82
N PHE A 18 4.72 -10.61 -14.08
CA PHE A 18 4.49 -9.73 -15.22
C PHE A 18 3.08 -9.12 -15.20
N GLN A 19 2.06 -9.94 -14.93
CA GLN A 19 0.66 -9.48 -14.90
C GLN A 19 0.39 -8.52 -13.74
N ILE A 20 0.97 -8.74 -12.56
CA ILE A 20 0.87 -7.82 -11.42
C ILE A 20 1.41 -6.42 -11.81
N ASN A 21 2.54 -6.37 -12.51
CA ASN A 21 3.18 -5.10 -12.87
C ASN A 21 2.56 -4.41 -14.09
N ASN A 22 2.10 -5.18 -15.08
CA ASN A 22 1.67 -4.63 -16.38
C ASN A 22 0.17 -4.76 -16.66
N LYS A 23 -0.60 -5.42 -15.80
CA LYS A 23 -2.05 -5.68 -15.96
C LYS A 23 -2.41 -6.53 -17.19
N ILE A 24 -1.43 -7.24 -17.75
CA ILE A 24 -1.60 -8.09 -18.94
C ILE A 24 -1.23 -9.52 -18.57
N GLY A 25 -2.14 -10.47 -18.80
CA GLY A 25 -1.94 -11.90 -18.58
C GLY A 25 -3.26 -12.66 -18.44
N ASP A 26 -3.14 -13.97 -18.30
CA ASP A 26 -4.29 -14.89 -18.35
C ASP A 26 -4.77 -15.35 -16.96
N PHE A 27 -4.09 -14.96 -15.88
CA PHE A 27 -4.54 -15.30 -14.54
C PHE A 27 -5.78 -14.49 -14.19
N ILE A 28 -6.76 -15.16 -13.59
CA ILE A 28 -7.99 -14.55 -13.13
C ILE A 28 -8.05 -14.71 -11.61
N LEU A 29 -8.31 -13.60 -10.93
CA LEU A 29 -8.66 -13.57 -9.51
C LEU A 29 -10.13 -13.16 -9.42
N SER A 30 -10.92 -13.92 -8.67
CA SER A 30 -12.31 -13.58 -8.40
C SER A 30 -12.69 -13.88 -6.97
N ASP A 31 -13.61 -13.09 -6.44
CA ASP A 31 -14.26 -13.31 -5.14
C ASP A 31 -15.76 -12.99 -5.28
N ASN A 32 -16.63 -13.86 -4.77
CA ASN A 32 -18.10 -13.73 -4.91
C ASN A 32 -18.59 -13.37 -6.32
N ASP A 33 -18.12 -14.09 -7.35
CA ASP A 33 -18.41 -13.87 -8.78
C ASP A 33 -17.95 -12.53 -9.36
N GLU A 34 -17.24 -11.69 -8.59
CA GLU A 34 -16.61 -10.47 -9.09
C GLU A 34 -15.16 -10.72 -9.49
N ILE A 35 -14.78 -10.29 -10.70
CA ILE A 35 -13.41 -10.35 -11.16
C ILE A 35 -12.62 -9.19 -10.54
N LEU A 36 -11.55 -9.54 -9.82
CA LEU A 36 -10.67 -8.61 -9.15
C LEU A 36 -9.44 -8.30 -10.01
N ASP A 37 -9.08 -7.02 -10.09
CA ASP A 37 -7.84 -6.59 -10.75
C ASP A 37 -6.63 -7.14 -9.98
N ILE A 38 -5.92 -8.09 -10.58
CA ILE A 38 -4.75 -8.76 -9.98
C ILE A 38 -3.69 -7.75 -9.55
N SER A 39 -3.46 -6.69 -10.33
CA SER A 39 -2.43 -5.69 -10.04
C SER A 39 -2.68 -4.90 -8.75
N LYS A 40 -3.93 -4.86 -8.29
CA LYS A 40 -4.35 -4.13 -7.08
C LYS A 40 -4.57 -5.05 -5.88
N ASN A 41 -4.90 -6.30 -6.14
CA ASN A 41 -5.40 -7.23 -5.12
C ASN A 41 -4.42 -8.36 -4.79
N ILE A 42 -3.34 -8.54 -5.56
CA ILE A 42 -2.31 -9.56 -5.30
C ILE A 42 -1.00 -8.93 -4.86
N LEU A 43 -0.37 -9.54 -3.85
CA LEU A 43 1.01 -9.30 -3.44
C LEU A 43 1.82 -10.59 -3.63
N LEU A 44 2.85 -10.55 -4.48
CA LEU A 44 3.74 -11.68 -4.70
C LEU A 44 4.99 -11.56 -3.80
N ILE A 45 5.14 -12.51 -2.87
CA ILE A 45 6.30 -12.61 -1.97
C ILE A 45 7.08 -13.88 -2.31
N THR A 46 8.30 -13.72 -2.82
CA THR A 46 9.21 -14.83 -3.13
C THR A 46 10.28 -15.04 -2.06
N ASP A 47 10.67 -13.96 -1.38
CA ASP A 47 11.56 -13.97 -0.22
C ASP A 47 10.84 -13.32 0.96
N VAL A 48 10.68 -14.06 2.04
CA VAL A 48 9.98 -13.62 3.25
C VAL A 48 10.85 -12.71 4.14
N PHE A 49 12.16 -12.66 3.92
CA PHE A 49 13.07 -11.82 4.69
C PHE A 49 13.35 -10.48 3.99
N GLU A 50 13.09 -10.39 2.68
CA GLU A 50 13.26 -9.17 1.88
C GLU A 50 11.98 -8.31 1.79
N ILE A 51 11.24 -8.20 2.90
CA ILE A 51 10.00 -7.38 2.98
C ILE A 51 10.32 -5.87 2.96
N SER A 52 11.60 -5.48 3.07
CA SER A 52 12.04 -4.09 3.03
C SER A 52 11.59 -3.33 1.78
N GLY A 53 11.46 -4.00 0.63
CA GLY A 53 10.92 -3.43 -0.61
C GLY A 53 9.45 -3.01 -0.52
N LEU A 54 8.68 -3.58 0.42
CA LEU A 54 7.28 -3.27 0.67
C LEU A 54 7.09 -2.13 1.67
N SER A 55 8.17 -1.65 2.30
CA SER A 55 8.14 -0.64 3.36
C SER A 55 7.36 0.62 2.99
N LYS A 56 7.54 1.14 1.76
CA LYS A 56 6.83 2.36 1.31
C LYS A 56 5.32 2.12 1.14
N GLN A 57 4.93 1.03 0.49
CA GLN A 57 3.52 0.71 0.27
C GLN A 57 2.81 0.39 1.59
N LEU A 58 3.47 -0.37 2.47
CA LEU A 58 2.98 -0.70 3.80
C LEU A 58 2.86 0.55 4.66
N LYS A 59 3.88 1.43 4.65
CA LYS A 59 3.85 2.71 5.37
C LYS A 59 2.67 3.57 4.91
N ASN A 60 2.45 3.70 3.60
CA ASN A 60 1.34 4.48 3.08
C ASN A 60 -0.02 3.91 3.50
N LYS A 61 -0.21 2.58 3.46
CA LYS A 61 -1.44 1.95 3.93
C LYS A 61 -1.65 2.11 5.44
N LEU A 62 -0.58 1.95 6.23
CA LEU A 62 -0.64 2.15 7.69
C LEU A 62 -0.97 3.60 8.02
N GLN A 63 -0.39 4.56 7.29
CA GLN A 63 -0.70 5.97 7.47
C GLN A 63 -2.17 6.26 7.15
N GLN A 64 -2.69 5.78 6.02
CA GLN A 64 -4.11 5.91 5.68
C GLN A 64 -5.02 5.27 6.73
N TYR A 65 -4.65 4.10 7.24
CA TYR A 65 -5.40 3.43 8.30
C TYR A 65 -5.44 4.28 9.58
N VAL A 66 -4.29 4.81 10.01
CA VAL A 66 -4.19 5.69 11.18
C VAL A 66 -5.04 6.95 10.95
N GLU A 67 -4.87 7.64 9.82
CA GLU A 67 -5.65 8.84 9.48
C GLU A 67 -7.15 8.55 9.51
N SER A 68 -7.61 7.46 8.87
CA SER A 68 -9.03 7.07 8.87
C SER A 68 -9.57 6.67 10.24
N SER A 69 -8.70 6.28 11.18
CA SER A 69 -9.11 5.94 12.54
C SER A 69 -9.41 7.19 13.39
N TYR A 70 -8.92 8.35 12.94
CA TYR A 70 -9.17 9.66 13.57
C TYR A 70 -10.01 10.60 12.69
N ASP A 71 -10.42 10.15 11.49
CA ASP A 71 -11.46 10.82 10.70
C ASP A 71 -12.74 10.82 11.56
N ASN A 72 -13.15 12.00 12.03
CA ASN A 72 -14.24 12.27 12.98
C ASN A 72 -13.90 12.24 14.49
N ASP A 73 -12.62 12.25 14.89
CA ASP A 73 -12.26 12.55 16.28
C ASP A 73 -12.11 14.07 16.47
N ASP A 74 -13.13 14.71 17.03
CA ASP A 74 -13.17 16.17 17.27
C ASP A 74 -11.99 16.66 18.11
N LEU A 75 -11.50 15.84 19.05
CA LEU A 75 -10.36 16.20 19.90
C LEU A 75 -9.06 16.15 19.10
N TYR A 76 -8.89 15.14 18.25
CA TYR A 76 -7.74 15.07 17.36
C TYR A 76 -7.69 16.27 16.42
N GLN A 77 -8.81 16.65 15.82
CA GLN A 77 -8.88 17.80 14.91
C GLN A 77 -8.59 19.13 15.63
N ASP A 78 -9.13 19.35 16.83
CA ASP A 78 -8.86 20.56 17.63
C ASP A 78 -7.38 20.66 18.03
N VAL A 79 -6.77 19.56 18.49
CA VAL A 79 -5.34 19.53 18.84
C VAL A 79 -4.47 19.74 17.61
N TYR A 80 -4.79 19.07 16.51
CA TYR A 80 -4.06 19.21 15.25
C TYR A 80 -4.11 20.64 14.72
N GLN A 81 -5.28 21.28 14.77
CA GLN A 81 -5.46 22.67 14.36
C GLN A 81 -4.66 23.64 15.24
N LYS A 82 -4.69 23.48 16.57
CA LYS A 82 -3.88 24.29 17.50
C LYS A 82 -2.38 24.15 17.27
N LEU A 83 -1.91 22.97 16.89
CA LEU A 83 -0.50 22.75 16.55
C LEU A 83 -0.11 23.47 15.25
N ILE A 84 -0.99 23.48 14.25
CA ILE A 84 -0.79 24.23 13.01
C ILE A 84 -0.74 25.74 13.29
N GLU A 85 -1.68 26.25 14.09
CA GLU A 85 -1.73 27.67 14.48
C GLU A 85 -0.46 28.09 15.23
N PHE A 86 -0.01 27.30 16.20
CA PHE A 86 1.26 27.55 16.89
C PHE A 86 2.47 27.54 15.94
N GLY A 87 2.52 26.60 15.00
CA GLY A 87 3.58 26.55 13.98
C GLY A 87 3.55 27.76 13.05
N ASN A 88 2.37 28.21 12.64
CA ASN A 88 2.19 29.42 11.83
C ASN A 88 2.60 30.66 12.61
N ASP A 89 2.25 30.78 13.89
CA ASP A 89 2.65 31.90 14.74
C ASP A 89 4.17 31.97 14.90
N LEU A 90 4.85 30.83 15.11
CA LEU A 90 6.31 30.75 15.14
C LEU A 90 6.96 31.14 13.82
N THR A 91 6.36 30.71 12.71
CA THR A 91 6.90 31.00 11.36
C THR A 91 6.67 32.46 10.98
N ASN A 92 5.50 33.02 11.28
CA ASN A 92 5.15 34.41 11.01
C ASN A 92 5.84 35.40 11.96
N SER A 93 6.29 34.93 13.13
CA SER A 93 7.15 35.70 14.03
C SER A 93 8.65 35.56 13.71
N SER A 94 9.01 34.69 12.76
CA SER A 94 10.37 34.60 12.23
C SER A 94 10.68 35.82 11.37
N PRO A 95 11.86 36.44 11.53
CA PRO A 95 12.28 37.59 10.71
C PRO A 95 12.67 37.22 9.27
N TYR A 96 12.50 35.95 8.86
CA TYR A 96 12.81 35.46 7.53
C TYR A 96 11.61 34.69 6.95
N PRO A 97 11.32 34.85 5.64
CA PRO A 97 10.22 34.16 4.96
C PRO A 97 10.42 32.65 4.91
#